data_AF-A0A3L6JE83-F1
#
_entry.id   AF-A0A3L6JE83-F1
#
_cell.length_a   1.000
_cell.length_b   1.000
_cell.length_c   1.000
_cell.angle_alpha   90.00
_cell.angle_beta   90.00
_cell.angle_gamma   90.00
#
_symmetry.space_group_name_H-M   'P 1'
#
loop_
_entity.id
_entity.type
_entity.pdbx_description
1 polymer ?
#
loop_
_entity_poly.entity_id
_entity_poly.type
_entity_poly.pdbx_seq_one_letter_code
_entity_poly.pdbx_strand_id
1 'polypeptide(L)'
;MSSSTKIYCLFLPLILVSLAGLAFATLLLGNFIYVTLTGHGYYGLEAYVVVAVMYLASVPVLFFTWRKYRLEISRVKIIGIARGYDRVTLDEMSRMSSRPASLVNDVLYAAIASGDLAGTIQGNTFMRAAPTKGGVAVEREVMVTRKAPEKCYKCGASINPKEMEWVGPDSVRCPHCGATLAVKTERI
;
A
#
# COMPACT_ATOMS: atom_id res chain seq x y z
N MET A 1 -7.87 7.71 17.85
CA MET A 1 -7.42 8.55 16.71
C MET A 1 -7.68 7.81 15.40
N SER A 2 -8.14 8.55 14.40
CA SER A 2 -9.11 8.15 13.37
C SER A 2 -8.57 7.15 12.32
N SER A 3 -9.35 6.09 12.07
CA SER A 3 -9.18 5.12 10.99
C SER A 3 -9.19 5.76 9.58
N SER A 4 -9.81 6.94 9.43
CA SER A 4 -9.97 7.60 8.13
C SER A 4 -8.65 8.10 7.54
N THR A 5 -7.63 8.42 8.35
CA THR A 5 -6.36 8.99 7.84
C THR A 5 -5.53 7.96 7.06
N LYS A 6 -5.68 6.66 7.36
CA LYS A 6 -4.97 5.58 6.66
C LYS A 6 -5.47 5.36 5.24
N ILE A 7 -6.76 5.61 4.99
CA ILE A 7 -7.37 5.45 3.66
C ILE A 7 -6.79 6.50 2.70
N TYR A 8 -6.65 7.76 3.13
CA TYR A 8 -6.08 8.80 2.27
C TYR A 8 -4.62 8.54 1.88
N CYS A 9 -3.81 7.91 2.74
CA CYS A 9 -2.41 7.60 2.40
C CYS A 9 -2.26 6.55 1.29
N LEU A 10 -3.21 5.61 1.14
CA LEU A 10 -3.19 4.62 0.06
C LEU A 10 -3.79 5.16 -1.24
N PHE A 11 -4.81 6.01 -1.16
CA PHE A 11 -5.47 6.56 -2.34
C PHE A 11 -4.72 7.75 -2.95
N LEU A 12 -3.97 8.53 -2.17
CA LEU A 12 -3.23 9.69 -2.69
C LEU A 12 -2.19 9.34 -3.77
N PRO A 13 -1.33 8.31 -3.65
CA PRO A 13 -0.42 7.94 -4.73
C PRO A 13 -1.18 7.46 -5.96
N LEU A 14 -2.32 6.79 -5.78
CA LEU A 14 -3.17 6.32 -6.87
C LEU A 14 -3.79 7.49 -7.66
N ILE A 15 -4.25 8.52 -6.94
CA ILE A 15 -4.77 9.76 -7.53
C ILE A 15 -3.65 10.52 -8.25
N LEU A 16 -2.45 10.60 -7.67
CA LEU A 16 -1.32 11.27 -8.30
C LEU A 16 -0.84 10.57 -9.57
N VAL A 17 -0.81 9.23 -9.57
CA VAL A 17 -0.52 8.42 -10.77
C VAL A 17 -1.59 8.64 -11.84
N SER A 18 -2.87 8.71 -11.44
CA SER A 18 -3.98 8.99 -12.36
C SER A 18 -3.87 10.39 -12.98
N LEU A 19 -3.57 11.43 -12.18
CA LEU A 19 -3.40 12.80 -12.67
C LEU A 19 -2.18 12.96 -13.58
N ALA A 20 -1.06 12.32 -13.24
CA ALA A 20 0.11 12.30 -14.11
C ALA A 20 -0.18 11.55 -15.43
N GLY A 21 -0.94 10.45 -15.36
CA GLY A 21 -1.40 9.70 -16.52
C GLY A 21 -2.32 10.53 -17.43
N LEU A 22 -3.24 11.30 -16.86
CA LEU A 22 -4.10 12.23 -17.61
C LEU A 22 -3.30 13.37 -18.26
N ALA A 23 -2.34 13.95 -17.55
CA ALA A 23 -1.45 14.97 -18.13
C ALA A 23 -0.61 14.38 -19.28
N PHE A 24 -0.11 13.16 -19.14
CA PHE A 24 0.61 12.49 -20.22
C PHE A 24 -0.30 12.16 -21.42
N ALA A 25 -1.53 11.68 -21.16
CA ALA A 25 -2.50 11.40 -22.20
C ALA A 25 -2.90 12.66 -22.99
N THR A 26 -3.07 13.80 -22.32
CA THR A 26 -3.36 15.08 -22.99
C THR A 26 -2.19 15.56 -23.85
N LEU A 27 -0.94 15.34 -23.44
CA LEU A 27 0.24 15.61 -24.26
C LEU A 27 0.31 14.71 -25.51
N LEU A 28 0.01 13.41 -25.36
CA LEU A 28 -0.05 12.48 -26.50
C LEU A 28 -1.16 12.84 -27.47
N LEU A 29 -2.35 13.18 -26.96
CA LEU A 29 -3.47 13.67 -27.78
C LEU A 29 -3.12 14.97 -28.49
N GLY A 30 -2.49 15.92 -27.81
CA GLY A 30 -2.04 17.17 -28.42
C GLY A 30 -1.06 16.94 -29.57
N ASN A 31 -0.08 16.04 -29.39
CA ASN A 31 0.84 15.65 -30.46
C ASN A 31 0.12 14.93 -31.61
N PHE A 32 -0.82 14.03 -31.31
CA PHE A 32 -1.58 13.34 -32.33
C PHE A 32 -2.41 14.31 -33.19
N ILE A 33 -3.10 15.25 -32.54
CA ILE A 33 -3.86 16.32 -33.21
C ILE A 33 -2.94 17.19 -34.06
N TYR A 34 -1.75 17.54 -33.54
CA TYR A 34 -0.78 18.32 -34.30
C TYR A 34 -0.32 17.60 -35.57
N VAL A 35 0.00 16.30 -35.48
CA VAL A 35 0.42 15.49 -36.63
C VAL A 35 -0.70 15.31 -37.65
N THR A 36 -1.94 15.11 -37.22
CA THR A 36 -3.08 14.97 -38.15
C THR A 36 -3.42 16.28 -38.85
N LEU A 37 -3.41 17.41 -38.15
CA LEU A 37 -3.67 18.74 -38.75
C LEU A 37 -2.59 19.13 -39.77
N THR A 38 -1.32 18.91 -39.42
CA THR A 38 -0.20 19.19 -40.33
C THR A 38 -0.20 18.28 -41.56
N GLY A 39 -0.62 17.02 -41.42
CA GLY A 39 -0.78 16.09 -42.55
C GLY A 39 -1.89 16.47 -43.53
N HIS A 40 -2.92 17.22 -43.09
CA HIS A 40 -4.01 17.69 -43.95
C HIS A 40 -3.79 19.09 -44.54
N GLY A 41 -2.61 19.69 -44.34
CA GLY A 41 -2.27 21.01 -44.90
C GLY A 41 -2.87 22.21 -44.13
N TYR A 42 -3.39 21.98 -42.92
CA TYR A 42 -3.87 23.07 -42.05
C TYR A 42 -2.69 23.71 -41.30
N TYR A 43 -2.05 24.70 -41.94
CA TYR A 43 -0.93 25.47 -41.35
C TYR A 43 -1.38 26.79 -40.70
N GLY A 44 -2.58 26.80 -40.10
CA GLY A 44 -3.10 28.00 -39.45
C GLY A 44 -2.42 28.28 -38.10
N LEU A 45 -2.21 29.56 -37.78
CA LEU A 45 -1.73 30.02 -36.46
C LEU A 45 -2.59 29.45 -35.32
N GLU A 46 -3.90 29.28 -35.56
CA GLU A 46 -4.88 28.71 -34.63
C GLU A 46 -4.48 27.32 -34.11
N ALA A 47 -3.96 26.44 -34.98
CA ALA A 47 -3.57 25.09 -34.58
C ALA A 47 -2.37 25.11 -33.62
N TYR A 48 -1.41 26.01 -33.85
CA TYR A 48 -0.25 26.20 -32.96
C TYR A 48 -0.66 26.76 -31.60
N VAL A 49 -1.61 27.71 -31.57
CA VAL A 49 -2.10 28.31 -30.32
C VAL A 49 -2.76 27.26 -29.44
N VAL A 50 -3.63 26.41 -30.00
CA VAL A 50 -4.30 25.35 -29.23
C VAL A 50 -3.28 24.38 -28.61
N VAL A 51 -2.32 23.91 -29.42
CA VAL A 51 -1.28 23.00 -28.95
C VAL A 51 -0.42 23.67 -27.87
N ALA A 52 0.01 24.91 -28.08
CA ALA A 52 0.80 25.65 -27.11
C ALA A 52 0.07 25.83 -25.77
N VAL A 53 -1.23 26.16 -25.79
CA VAL A 53 -2.04 26.29 -24.56
C VAL A 53 -2.15 24.94 -23.82
N MET A 54 -2.35 23.83 -24.53
CA MET A 54 -2.37 22.50 -23.91
C MET A 54 -1.03 22.15 -23.24
N TYR A 55 0.08 22.43 -23.91
CA TYR A 55 1.41 22.23 -23.35
C TYR A 55 1.63 23.09 -22.10
N LEU A 56 1.36 24.40 -22.19
CA LEU A 56 1.51 25.34 -21.08
C LEU A 56 0.65 24.96 -19.86
N ALA A 57 -0.55 24.43 -20.07
CA ALA A 57 -1.41 23.96 -18.98
C ALA A 57 -0.91 22.65 -18.33
N SER A 58 -0.29 21.75 -19.11
CA SER A 58 0.20 20.45 -18.61
C SER A 58 1.50 20.53 -17.79
N VAL A 59 2.41 21.44 -18.14
CA VAL A 59 3.71 21.62 -17.47
C VAL A 59 3.59 21.84 -15.95
N PRO A 60 2.75 22.77 -15.44
CA PRO A 60 2.63 22.97 -14.00
C PRO A 60 2.05 21.72 -13.31
N VAL A 61 1.09 21.03 -13.91
CA VAL A 61 0.51 19.80 -13.34
C VAL A 61 1.58 18.71 -13.18
N LEU A 62 2.40 18.49 -14.21
CA LEU A 62 3.50 17.54 -14.16
C LEU A 62 4.56 17.95 -13.14
N PHE A 63 4.87 19.24 -13.05
CA PHE A 63 5.83 19.76 -12.06
C PHE A 63 5.34 19.55 -10.63
N PHE A 64 4.06 19.84 -10.33
CA PHE A 64 3.49 19.66 -9.00
C PHE A 64 3.39 18.18 -8.61
N THR A 65 2.96 17.31 -9.53
CA THR A 65 2.89 15.86 -9.28
C THR A 65 4.29 15.28 -9.07
N TRP A 66 5.28 15.68 -9.86
CA TRP A 66 6.67 15.25 -9.69
C TRP A 66 7.27 15.73 -8.36
N ARG A 67 7.02 16.98 -7.97
CA ARG A 67 7.46 17.53 -6.69
C ARG A 67 6.87 16.75 -5.50
N LYS A 68 5.56 16.46 -5.53
CA LYS A 68 4.88 15.63 -4.53
C LYS A 68 5.46 14.22 -4.47
N TYR A 69 5.66 13.59 -5.62
CA TYR A 69 6.22 12.23 -5.70
C TYR A 69 7.64 12.16 -5.09
N ARG A 70 8.50 13.15 -5.39
CA ARG A 70 9.85 13.22 -4.84
C ARG A 70 9.87 13.37 -3.31
N LEU A 71 8.88 14.08 -2.75
CA LEU A 71 8.73 14.22 -1.30
C LEU A 71 8.34 12.90 -0.63
N GLU A 72 7.40 12.15 -1.21
CA GLU A 72 6.98 10.86 -0.65
C GLU A 72 8.09 9.82 -0.64
N ILE A 73 8.91 9.74 -1.70
CA ILE A 73 10.08 8.84 -1.71
C ILE A 73 11.04 9.19 -0.57
N SER A 74 11.24 10.49 -0.33
CA SER A 74 12.11 10.96 0.75
C SER A 74 11.55 10.57 2.11
N ARG A 75 10.23 10.71 2.29
CA ARG A 75 9.51 10.33 3.51
C ARG A 75 9.68 8.85 3.82
N VAL A 76 9.47 7.97 2.84
CA VAL A 76 9.61 6.51 3.02
C VAL A 76 11.03 6.14 3.44
N LYS A 77 12.06 6.74 2.82
CA LYS A 77 13.47 6.48 3.17
C LYS A 77 13.78 6.93 4.61
N ILE A 78 13.35 8.14 5.00
CA ILE A 78 13.58 8.67 6.35
C ILE A 78 12.86 7.83 7.41
N ILE A 79 11.59 7.47 7.17
CA ILE A 79 10.82 6.62 8.09
C ILE A 79 11.45 5.22 8.20
N GLY A 80 11.92 4.66 7.08
CA GLY A 80 12.62 3.38 7.06
C GLY A 80 13.87 3.38 7.94
N ILE A 81 14.70 4.44 7.84
CA ILE A 81 15.88 4.61 8.70
C ILE A 81 15.44 4.75 10.17
N ALA A 82 14.47 5.61 10.47
CA ALA A 82 13.97 5.81 11.84
C ALA A 82 13.42 4.52 12.49
N ARG A 83 12.85 3.59 11.69
CA ARG A 83 12.42 2.26 12.16
C ARG A 83 13.57 1.27 12.35
N GLY A 84 14.74 1.52 11.78
CA GLY A 84 15.92 0.66 11.92
C GLY A 84 16.66 0.86 13.24
N TYR A 85 16.65 2.07 13.79
CA TYR A 85 17.48 2.44 14.94
C TYR A 85 16.63 2.84 16.15
N ASP A 86 17.05 2.43 17.36
CA ASP A 86 16.40 2.85 18.62
C ASP A 86 16.71 4.31 18.95
N ARG A 87 17.92 4.76 18.63
CA ARG A 87 18.40 6.13 18.85
C ARG A 87 19.26 6.55 17.66
N VAL A 88 18.94 7.69 17.04
CA VAL A 88 19.70 8.22 15.91
C VAL A 88 19.61 9.75 15.87
N THR A 89 20.73 10.41 15.56
CA THR A 89 20.78 11.89 15.46
C THR A 89 20.18 12.36 14.13
N LEU A 90 19.57 13.55 14.08
CA LEU A 90 19.00 14.08 12.84
C LEU A 90 20.08 14.28 11.76
N ASP A 91 21.31 14.63 12.17
CA ASP A 91 22.46 14.78 11.27
C ASP A 91 22.89 13.45 10.63
N GLU A 92 22.86 12.36 11.40
CA GLU A 92 23.16 11.02 10.88
C GLU A 92 22.07 10.54 9.92
N MET A 93 20.80 10.76 10.26
CA MET A 93 19.69 10.51 9.34
C MET A 93 19.77 11.37 8.08
N SER A 94 20.19 12.63 8.19
CA SER A 94 20.43 13.54 7.06
C SER A 94 21.50 12.98 6.11
N ARG A 95 22.63 12.50 6.66
CA ARG A 95 23.70 11.86 5.88
C ARG A 95 23.23 10.57 5.19
N MET A 96 22.54 9.68 5.92
CA MET A 96 22.04 8.41 5.38
C MET A 96 20.94 8.58 4.33
N SER A 97 20.02 9.53 4.55
CA SER A 97 18.93 9.82 3.61
C SER A 97 19.39 10.66 2.43
N SER A 98 20.53 11.35 2.55
CA SER A 98 21.03 12.38 1.62
C SER A 98 20.04 13.55 1.50
N ARG A 99 19.47 13.96 2.63
CA ARG A 99 18.44 15.02 2.72
C ARG A 99 18.79 16.02 3.81
N PRO A 100 18.41 17.30 3.66
CA PRO A 100 18.72 18.30 4.68
C PRO A 100 18.05 17.97 6.01
N ALA A 101 18.74 18.25 7.11
CA ALA A 101 18.27 17.95 8.47
C ALA A 101 16.92 18.61 8.80
N SER A 102 16.63 19.79 8.23
CA SER A 102 15.32 20.45 8.36
C SER A 102 14.18 19.58 7.84
N LEU A 103 14.32 19.03 6.62
CA LEU A 103 13.32 18.15 6.02
C LEU A 103 13.16 16.85 6.81
N VAL A 104 14.26 16.30 7.33
CA VAL A 104 14.23 15.09 8.18
C VAL A 104 13.41 15.34 9.43
N ASN A 105 13.61 16.50 10.07
CA ASN A 105 12.88 16.90 11.26
C ASN A 105 11.37 17.05 10.98
N ASP A 106 11.01 17.77 9.92
CA ASP A 106 9.62 17.96 9.51
C ASP A 106 8.91 16.63 9.23
N VAL A 107 9.59 15.72 8.53
CA VAL A 107 9.08 14.38 8.22
C VAL A 107 8.89 13.55 9.48
N LEU A 108 9.83 13.61 10.42
CA LEU A 108 9.74 12.89 11.70
C LEU A 108 8.56 13.40 12.54
N TYR A 109 8.42 14.72 12.70
CA TYR A 109 7.28 15.30 13.41
C TYR A 109 5.95 14.92 12.75
N ALA A 110 5.85 15.01 11.42
CA ALA A 110 4.66 14.60 10.69
C ALA A 110 4.33 13.12 10.88
N ALA A 111 5.34 12.24 10.88
CA ALA A 111 5.17 10.80 11.08
C ALA A 111 4.81 10.42 12.53
N ILE A 112 5.29 11.17 13.53
CA ILE A 112 4.88 11.00 14.93
C ILE A 112 3.43 11.47 15.10
N ALA A 113 3.08 12.63 14.53
CA ALA A 113 1.72 13.16 14.58
C ALA A 113 0.70 12.27 13.88
N SER A 114 1.07 11.61 12.78
CA SER A 114 0.21 10.63 12.09
C SER A 114 0.10 9.29 12.81
N GLY A 115 0.99 9.01 13.78
CA GLY A 115 1.09 7.72 14.46
C GLY A 115 1.79 6.64 13.64
N ASP A 116 2.48 7.00 12.55
CA ASP A 116 3.27 6.06 11.74
C ASP A 116 4.60 5.67 12.40
N LEU A 117 5.09 6.53 13.31
CA LEU A 117 6.26 6.32 14.15
C LEU A 117 5.90 6.61 15.60
N ALA A 118 6.32 5.73 16.51
CA ALA A 118 6.26 5.97 17.94
C ALA A 118 7.65 6.39 18.43
N GLY A 119 7.77 7.61 18.95
CA GLY A 119 9.04 8.13 19.43
C GLY A 119 8.95 9.55 19.92
N THR A 120 10.03 10.02 20.52
CA THR A 120 10.19 11.40 20.99
C THR A 120 11.48 11.97 20.41
N ILE A 121 11.47 13.27 20.10
CA ILE A 121 12.64 13.99 19.64
C ILE A 121 13.16 14.79 20.83
N GLN A 122 14.38 14.49 21.27
CA GLN A 122 15.08 15.22 22.34
C GLN A 122 16.25 15.98 21.74
N GLY A 123 16.08 17.30 21.56
CA GLY A 123 17.06 18.13 20.86
C GLY A 123 17.30 17.63 19.43
N ASN A 124 18.53 17.24 19.12
CA ASN A 124 18.94 16.75 17.80
C ASN A 124 18.88 15.21 17.66
N THR A 125 18.28 14.51 18.61
CA THR A 125 18.24 13.04 18.62
C THR A 125 16.82 12.52 18.64
N PHE A 126 16.51 11.64 17.69
CA PHE A 126 15.28 10.87 17.68
C PHE A 126 15.47 9.62 18.55
N MET A 127 14.54 9.41 19.49
CA MET A 127 14.46 8.21 20.31
C MET A 127 13.16 7.49 20.00
N ARG A 128 13.26 6.29 19.46
CA ARG A 128 12.11 5.44 19.19
C ARG A 128 11.52 4.96 20.51
N ALA A 129 10.21 5.09 20.66
CA ALA A 129 9.52 4.43 21.76
C ALA A 129 9.58 2.93 21.47
N ALA A 130 10.06 2.14 22.44
CA ALA A 130 10.03 0.69 22.31
C ALA A 130 8.60 0.26 21.91
N PRO A 131 8.44 -0.71 20.99
CA PRO A 131 7.12 -1.24 20.70
C PRO A 131 6.55 -1.75 22.03
N THR A 132 5.58 -1.04 22.58
CA THR A 132 4.80 -1.53 23.72
C THR A 132 4.27 -2.89 23.28
N LYS A 133 4.76 -3.97 23.89
CA LYS A 133 4.39 -5.37 23.62
C LYS A 133 2.89 -5.67 23.77
N GLY A 134 2.04 -4.66 23.95
CA GLY A 134 0.58 -4.73 24.03
C GLY A 134 -0.14 -4.10 22.84
N GLY A 135 0.54 -3.78 21.75
CA GLY A 135 -0.12 -3.52 20.48
C GLY A 135 -0.71 -4.83 19.99
N VAL A 136 -1.96 -5.11 20.38
CA VAL A 136 -2.78 -6.22 19.88
C VAL A 136 -2.68 -6.17 18.36
N ALA A 137 -1.81 -7.01 17.79
CA ALA A 137 -2.03 -7.48 16.45
C ALA A 137 -3.43 -8.08 16.55
N VAL A 138 -4.41 -7.41 15.96
CA VAL A 138 -5.63 -8.08 15.56
C VAL A 138 -5.15 -9.02 14.47
N GLU A 139 -4.54 -10.13 14.90
CA GLU A 139 -4.48 -11.35 14.14
C GLU A 139 -5.94 -11.60 13.83
N ARG A 140 -6.32 -11.21 12.62
CA ARG A 140 -7.65 -11.45 12.09
C ARG A 140 -7.72 -12.96 12.10
N GLU A 141 -8.28 -13.55 13.16
CA GLU A 141 -8.57 -14.97 13.24
C GLU A 141 -9.39 -15.27 12.00
N VAL A 142 -8.72 -15.80 10.99
CA VAL A 142 -9.36 -16.26 9.78
C VAL A 142 -10.14 -17.46 10.27
N MET A 143 -11.44 -17.28 10.49
CA MET A 143 -12.32 -18.37 10.85
C MET A 143 -12.32 -19.36 9.69
N VAL A 144 -11.46 -20.38 9.79
CA VAL A 144 -11.40 -21.48 8.81
C VAL A 144 -12.51 -22.45 9.16
N THR A 145 -13.62 -22.37 8.45
CA THR A 145 -14.70 -23.36 8.59
C THR A 145 -14.25 -24.67 7.94
N ARG A 146 -14.04 -25.70 8.75
CA ARG A 146 -13.67 -27.04 8.29
C ARG A 146 -14.94 -27.81 7.91
N LYS A 147 -15.07 -28.24 6.65
CA LYS A 147 -16.23 -29.02 6.17
C LYS A 147 -15.88 -30.51 6.09
N ALA A 148 -16.45 -31.31 6.98
CA ALA A 148 -16.29 -32.76 6.95
C ALA A 148 -17.00 -33.40 5.73
N PRO A 149 -16.44 -34.47 5.15
CA PRO A 149 -17.06 -35.18 4.03
C PRO A 149 -18.33 -35.94 4.45
N GLU A 150 -19.36 -35.93 3.62
CA GLU A 150 -20.66 -36.56 3.91
C GLU A 150 -20.65 -38.09 3.79
N LYS A 151 -19.65 -38.68 3.13
CA LYS A 151 -19.53 -40.13 2.92
C LYS A 151 -18.12 -40.63 3.14
N CYS A 152 -17.99 -41.82 3.75
CA CYS A 152 -16.71 -42.48 3.92
C CYS A 152 -16.20 -43.06 2.58
N TYR A 153 -14.95 -42.80 2.20
CA TYR A 153 -14.36 -43.38 0.98
C TYR A 153 -14.16 -44.90 1.07
N LYS A 154 -14.06 -45.46 2.29
CA LYS A 154 -13.75 -46.87 2.50
C LYS A 154 -14.99 -47.76 2.56
N CYS A 155 -16.02 -47.37 3.31
CA CYS A 155 -17.23 -48.17 3.48
C CYS A 155 -18.49 -47.60 2.83
N GLY A 156 -18.43 -46.38 2.29
CA GLY A 156 -19.58 -45.73 1.64
C GLY A 156 -20.69 -45.25 2.58
N ALA A 157 -20.55 -45.46 3.90
CA ALA A 157 -21.55 -45.01 4.87
C ALA A 157 -21.63 -43.47 4.92
N SER A 158 -22.85 -42.95 5.12
CA SER A 158 -23.11 -41.53 5.34
C SER A 158 -22.61 -41.12 6.73
N ILE A 159 -21.87 -40.01 6.81
CA ILE A 159 -21.26 -39.54 8.05
C ILE A 159 -22.02 -38.30 8.53
N ASN A 160 -22.55 -38.37 9.75
CA ASN A 160 -23.15 -37.23 10.42
C ASN A 160 -22.04 -36.42 11.13
N PRO A 161 -21.85 -35.12 10.84
CA PRO A 161 -20.82 -34.30 11.47
C PRO A 161 -20.93 -34.20 12.99
N LYS A 162 -22.10 -34.52 13.57
CA LYS A 162 -22.32 -34.50 15.02
C LYS A 162 -21.77 -35.74 15.75
N GLU A 163 -21.55 -36.84 15.03
CA GLU A 163 -21.19 -38.15 15.61
C GLU A 163 -19.75 -38.56 15.28
N MET A 164 -19.01 -37.72 14.56
CA MET A 164 -17.63 -38.01 14.17
C MET A 164 -16.63 -37.63 15.27
N GLU A 165 -15.67 -38.52 15.50
CA GLU A 165 -14.55 -38.28 16.42
C GLU A 165 -13.38 -37.64 15.64
N TRP A 166 -12.89 -36.50 16.14
CA TRP A 166 -11.71 -35.85 15.59
C TRP A 166 -10.45 -36.50 16.14
N VAL A 167 -9.63 -37.04 15.24
CA VAL A 167 -8.36 -37.71 15.59
C VAL A 167 -7.13 -36.83 15.32
N GLY A 168 -7.32 -35.66 14.71
CA GLY A 168 -6.27 -34.69 14.43
C GLY A 168 -6.82 -33.38 13.88
N PRO A 169 -5.96 -32.38 13.61
CA PRO A 169 -6.40 -31.06 13.15
C PRO A 169 -7.20 -31.14 11.83
N ASP A 170 -6.76 -31.97 10.88
CA ASP A 170 -7.40 -32.08 9.57
C ASP A 170 -7.90 -33.51 9.27
N SER A 171 -8.17 -34.29 10.32
CA SER A 171 -8.53 -35.70 10.18
C SER A 171 -9.63 -36.14 11.14
N VAL A 172 -10.63 -36.85 10.59
CA VAL A 172 -11.76 -37.41 11.34
C VAL A 172 -11.84 -38.92 11.17
N ARG A 173 -12.30 -39.64 12.19
CA ARG A 173 -12.44 -41.10 12.15
C ARG A 173 -13.87 -41.50 11.83
N CYS A 174 -14.05 -42.42 10.88
CA CYS A 174 -15.36 -42.95 10.53
C CYS A 174 -15.88 -43.87 11.64
N PRO A 175 -17.11 -43.67 12.16
CA PRO A 175 -17.65 -44.50 13.24
C PRO A 175 -18.00 -45.92 12.79
N HIS A 176 -18.24 -46.15 11.49
CA HIS A 176 -18.65 -47.45 10.98
C HIS A 176 -17.49 -48.40 10.69
N CYS A 177 -16.40 -47.91 10.09
CA CYS A 177 -15.27 -48.75 9.67
C CYS A 177 -13.93 -48.39 10.32
N GLY A 178 -13.90 -47.33 11.13
CA GLY A 178 -12.69 -46.87 11.83
C GLY A 178 -11.65 -46.20 10.94
N ALA A 179 -11.91 -46.01 9.63
CA ALA A 179 -10.97 -45.35 8.72
C ALA A 179 -10.84 -43.85 9.00
N THR A 180 -9.64 -43.32 8.84
CA THR A 180 -9.33 -41.90 9.01
C THR A 180 -9.51 -41.15 7.68
N LEU A 181 -10.26 -40.06 7.70
CA LEU A 181 -10.62 -39.24 6.54
C LEU A 181 -9.98 -37.86 6.69
N ALA A 182 -9.38 -37.35 5.61
CA ALA A 182 -8.87 -35.98 5.56
C ALA A 182 -10.01 -34.99 5.32
N VAL A 183 -10.00 -33.88 6.07
CA VAL A 183 -10.99 -32.81 5.97
C VAL A 183 -10.50 -31.73 5.01
N LYS A 184 -11.36 -31.28 4.09
CA LYS A 184 -11.01 -30.19 3.17
C LYS A 184 -11.20 -28.86 3.89
N THR A 185 -10.12 -28.12 4.10
CA THR A 185 -10.15 -26.74 4.60
C THR A 185 -10.41 -25.78 3.45
N GLU A 186 -11.52 -25.06 3.49
CA GLU A 186 -11.80 -23.96 2.55
C GLU A 186 -11.53 -22.62 3.26
N ARG A 187 -10.79 -21.74 2.58
CA ARG A 187 -10.49 -20.40 3.09
C ARG A 187 -11.65 -19.47 2.70
N ILE A 188 -12.35 -18.95 3.70
CA ILE A 188 -13.39 -17.92 3.54
C ILE A 188 -12.74 -16.56 3.33
#